data_AF-A0A0H3W760-F1
#
_entry.id   AF-A0A0H3W760-F1
#
_cell.length_a   1.000
_cell.length_b   1.000
_cell.length_c   1.000
_cell.angle_alpha   90.00
_cell.angle_beta   90.00
_cell.angle_gamma   90.00
#
_symmetry.space_group_name_H-M   'P 1'
#
loop_
_entity.id
_entity.type
_entity.pdbx_description
1 polymer ?
#
loop_
_entity_poly.entity_id
_entity_poly.type
_entity_poly.pdbx_seq_one_letter_code
_entity_poly.pdbx_strand_id
1 'polypeptide(L)'
;VALSNGYLWKNQRKFATTHLRNFGEGKKTLELSIQQESIFLCDAFKAEQGPFDPQFYLNNAVSNIISALVFGHRFEYHDENFLNILRLDTEAVFLAGLPKTQLYNVFPHLFNYLPGPHQKMFSNYAKIIEFLQVELKKHKEDWDPSNPRDYIDSYLLEMEKRKSDPQAGFNIDTLLVAMLDLFEAGTESAATTLRWGLLFMMKYPEIQKKVQAEID
;
A
#
# COMPACT_ATOMS: atom_id res chain seq x y z
N VAL A 1 9.45 -6.99 -4.52
CA VAL A 1 8.94 -8.38 -4.48
C VAL A 1 8.16 -8.77 -5.74
N ALA A 2 7.11 -8.04 -6.13
CA ALA A 2 6.18 -8.41 -7.20
C ALA A 2 6.87 -8.64 -8.57
N LEU A 3 7.85 -7.80 -8.91
CA LEU A 3 8.59 -7.88 -10.18
C LEU A 3 9.92 -8.66 -10.09
N SER A 4 10.20 -9.29 -8.94
CA SER A 4 11.41 -10.11 -8.78
C SER A 4 11.23 -11.53 -9.31
N ASN A 5 12.33 -12.25 -9.50
CA ASN A 5 12.31 -13.61 -10.06
C ASN A 5 13.18 -14.59 -9.25
N GLY A 6 12.96 -15.89 -9.48
CA GLY A 6 13.84 -16.97 -8.99
C GLY A 6 13.90 -17.10 -7.47
N TYR A 7 15.11 -17.35 -6.95
CA TYR A 7 15.35 -17.64 -5.54
C TYR A 7 14.98 -16.46 -4.62
N LEU A 8 15.31 -15.24 -5.03
CA LEU A 8 14.95 -14.02 -4.31
C LEU A 8 13.42 -13.90 -4.19
N TRP A 9 12.70 -13.98 -5.31
CA TRP A 9 11.23 -13.90 -5.30
C TRP A 9 10.59 -14.93 -4.38
N LYS A 10 11.05 -16.19 -4.44
CA LYS A 10 10.50 -17.27 -3.62
C LYS A 10 10.62 -16.97 -2.12
N ASN A 11 11.78 -16.47 -1.69
CA ASN A 11 12.01 -16.12 -0.29
C ASN A 11 11.22 -14.88 0.14
N GLN A 12 11.27 -13.82 -0.67
CA GLN A 12 10.56 -12.57 -0.40
C GLN A 12 9.04 -12.75 -0.36
N ARG A 13 8.48 -13.50 -1.31
CA ARG A 13 7.04 -13.84 -1.34
C ARG A 13 6.64 -14.66 -0.12
N LYS A 14 7.43 -15.68 0.23
CA LYS A 14 7.16 -16.51 1.42
C LYS A 14 7.16 -15.64 2.68
N PHE A 15 8.13 -14.75 2.82
CA PHE A 15 8.23 -13.83 3.93
C PHE A 15 7.00 -12.91 4.02
N ALA A 16 6.66 -12.21 2.94
CA ALA A 16 5.48 -11.35 2.88
C ALA A 16 4.17 -12.09 3.18
N THR A 17 3.96 -13.27 2.58
CA THR A 17 2.73 -14.05 2.81
C THR A 17 2.61 -14.52 4.25
N THR A 18 3.73 -14.88 4.89
CA THR A 18 3.73 -15.28 6.31
C THR A 18 3.28 -14.10 7.18
N HIS A 19 3.80 -12.90 6.93
CA HIS A 19 3.45 -11.72 7.72
C HIS A 19 2.02 -11.24 7.44
N LEU A 20 1.54 -11.32 6.20
CA LEU A 20 0.14 -11.03 5.87
C LEU A 20 -0.83 -11.99 6.59
N ARG A 21 -0.46 -13.28 6.72
CA ARG A 21 -1.29 -14.29 7.38
C ARG A 21 -1.22 -14.22 8.89
N ASN A 22 -0.02 -14.02 9.43
CA ASN A 22 0.24 -14.03 10.87
C ASN A 22 0.15 -12.63 11.48
N PHE A 23 -0.29 -11.64 10.69
CA PHE A 23 -0.55 -10.30 11.19
C PHE A 23 -1.55 -10.36 12.35
N GLY A 24 -1.04 -10.12 13.57
CA GLY A 24 -1.83 -10.18 14.79
C GLY A 24 -1.64 -11.40 15.68
N GLU A 25 -0.67 -12.29 15.43
CA GLU A 25 -0.19 -13.26 16.43
C GLU A 25 0.55 -12.53 17.56
N GLY A 26 -0.19 -11.73 18.34
CA GLY A 26 0.37 -10.88 19.38
C GLY A 26 -0.66 -9.96 20.02
N LYS A 27 -1.20 -8.97 19.29
CA LYS A 27 -2.06 -7.92 19.90
C LYS A 27 -3.11 -7.24 18.99
N LYS A 28 -3.07 -7.36 17.65
CA LYS A 28 -4.05 -6.74 16.71
C LYS A 28 -4.17 -7.56 15.42
N THR A 29 -5.31 -8.20 15.18
CA THR A 29 -5.57 -8.92 13.92
C THR A 29 -5.88 -7.94 12.80
N LEU A 30 -5.65 -8.36 11.55
CA LEU A 30 -6.05 -7.59 10.36
C LEU A 30 -7.55 -7.24 10.40
N GLU A 31 -8.38 -8.16 10.91
CA GLU A 31 -9.81 -7.94 11.11
C GLU A 31 -10.10 -6.73 12.02
N LEU A 32 -9.41 -6.62 13.16
CA LEU A 32 -9.59 -5.48 14.06
C LEU A 32 -9.17 -4.17 13.40
N SER A 33 -8.09 -4.18 12.62
CA SER A 33 -7.68 -3.02 11.82
C SER A 33 -8.74 -2.64 10.78
N ILE A 34 -9.33 -3.62 10.09
CA ILE A 34 -10.41 -3.39 9.11
C ILE A 34 -11.65 -2.80 9.81
N GLN A 35 -12.07 -3.37 10.93
CA GLN A 35 -13.21 -2.88 11.71
C GLN A 35 -12.98 -1.45 12.21
N GLN A 36 -11.79 -1.19 12.74
CA GLN A 36 -11.39 0.13 13.22
C GLN A 36 -11.42 1.17 12.08
N GLU A 37 -10.80 0.89 10.94
CA GLU A 37 -10.81 1.82 9.80
C GLU A 37 -12.21 1.96 9.18
N SER A 38 -13.05 0.92 9.26
CA SER A 38 -14.46 1.03 8.82
C SER A 38 -15.24 2.05 9.65
N ILE A 39 -14.99 2.12 10.97
CA ILE A 39 -15.60 3.12 11.85
C ILE A 39 -15.12 4.53 11.46
N PHE A 40 -13.81 4.72 11.33
CA PHE A 40 -13.25 6.03 10.92
C PHE A 40 -13.76 6.49 9.56
N LEU A 41 -13.87 5.59 8.59
CA LEU A 41 -14.45 5.88 7.28
C LEU A 41 -15.92 6.31 7.39
N CYS A 42 -16.72 5.59 8.18
CA CYS A 42 -18.13 5.94 8.39
C CYS A 42 -18.27 7.32 9.04
N ASP A 43 -17.44 7.64 10.02
CA ASP A 43 -17.49 8.92 10.72
C ASP A 43 -17.03 10.07 9.81
N ALA A 44 -16.01 9.85 8.97
CA ALA A 44 -15.61 10.80 7.95
C ALA A 44 -16.73 11.07 6.93
N PHE A 45 -17.43 10.03 6.46
CA PHE A 45 -18.58 10.18 5.57
C PHE A 45 -19.75 10.94 6.20
N LYS A 46 -20.02 10.72 7.49
CA LYS A 46 -21.10 11.43 8.20
C LYS A 46 -20.79 12.91 8.43
N ALA A 47 -19.51 13.29 8.48
CA ALA A 47 -19.09 14.68 8.68
C ALA A 47 -19.30 15.55 7.43
N GLU A 48 -19.43 14.95 6.25
CA GLU A 48 -19.63 15.66 4.99
C GLU A 48 -21.02 16.31 4.89
N GLN A 49 -21.05 17.58 4.46
CA GLN A 49 -22.28 18.35 4.31
C GLN A 49 -22.69 18.45 2.84
N GLY A 50 -23.33 17.39 2.33
CA GLY A 50 -23.86 17.34 0.96
C GLY A 50 -23.10 16.37 0.06
N PRO A 51 -23.23 16.48 -1.28
CA PRO A 51 -22.53 15.61 -2.22
C PRO A 51 -21.02 15.80 -2.14
N PHE A 52 -20.26 14.71 -2.07
CA PHE A 52 -18.80 14.70 -2.00
C PHE A 52 -18.20 13.56 -2.85
N ASP A 53 -16.89 13.64 -3.14
CA ASP A 53 -16.16 12.54 -3.80
C ASP A 53 -15.53 11.60 -2.74
N PRO A 54 -15.93 10.31 -2.69
CA PRO A 54 -15.43 9.38 -1.68
C PRO A 54 -14.00 8.89 -1.95
N GLN A 55 -13.37 9.23 -3.08
CA GLN A 55 -12.08 8.67 -3.50
C GLN A 55 -11.00 8.76 -2.42
N PHE A 56 -10.76 9.96 -1.87
CA PHE A 56 -9.67 10.15 -0.90
C PHE A 56 -9.93 9.43 0.43
N TYR A 57 -11.17 9.42 0.88
CA TYR A 57 -11.59 8.70 2.08
C TYR A 57 -11.41 7.19 1.95
N LEU A 58 -11.78 6.62 0.80
CA LEU A 58 -11.60 5.20 0.52
C LEU A 58 -10.11 4.85 0.40
N ASN A 59 -9.33 5.64 -0.33
CA ASN A 59 -7.88 5.42 -0.45
C ASN A 59 -7.22 5.49 0.93
N ASN A 60 -7.56 6.47 1.78
CA ASN A 60 -7.00 6.60 3.12
C ASN A 60 -7.38 5.41 4.02
N ALA A 61 -8.67 5.05 4.08
CA ALA A 61 -9.16 3.92 4.89
C ALA A 61 -8.46 2.60 4.53
N VAL A 62 -8.41 2.29 3.23
CA VAL A 62 -7.76 1.07 2.73
C VAL A 62 -6.26 1.12 2.97
N SER A 63 -5.63 2.26 2.72
CA SER A 63 -4.19 2.43 2.93
C SER A 63 -3.80 2.31 4.39
N ASN A 64 -4.63 2.77 5.33
CA ASN A 64 -4.39 2.63 6.76
C ASN A 64 -4.37 1.18 7.23
N ILE A 65 -5.18 0.30 6.61
CA ILE A 65 -5.17 -1.13 6.93
C ILE A 65 -3.80 -1.74 6.60
N ILE A 66 -3.27 -1.47 5.41
CA ILE A 66 -1.94 -1.98 5.02
C ILE A 66 -0.81 -1.22 5.73
N SER A 67 -0.99 0.07 6.03
CA SER A 67 -0.04 0.88 6.79
C SER A 67 0.16 0.36 8.21
N ALA A 68 -0.93 -0.04 8.87
CA ALA A 68 -0.85 -0.67 10.19
C ALA A 68 -0.02 -1.98 10.15
N LEU A 69 -0.02 -2.67 9.01
CA LEU A 69 0.77 -3.88 8.81
C LEU A 69 2.23 -3.62 8.47
N VAL A 70 2.48 -2.65 7.59
CA VAL A 70 3.82 -2.36 7.08
C VAL A 70 4.60 -1.49 8.06
N PHE A 71 3.98 -0.43 8.58
CA PHE A 71 4.61 0.60 9.43
C PHE A 71 4.22 0.49 10.91
N GLY A 72 3.33 -0.45 11.27
CA GLY A 72 2.88 -0.62 12.66
C GLY A 72 1.90 0.45 13.16
N HIS A 73 1.55 1.44 12.33
CA HIS A 73 0.64 2.52 12.68
C HIS A 73 -0.25 2.97 11.51
N ARG A 74 -1.30 3.73 11.85
CA ARG A 74 -2.20 4.40 10.90
C ARG A 74 -1.80 5.87 10.73
N PHE A 75 -2.33 6.50 9.69
CA PHE A 75 -2.22 7.94 9.44
C PHE A 75 -3.57 8.62 9.66
N GLU A 76 -3.53 9.88 10.05
CA GLU A 76 -4.75 10.67 10.21
C GLU A 76 -5.34 11.05 8.85
N TYR A 77 -6.67 11.17 8.78
CA TYR A 77 -7.37 11.47 7.52
C TYR A 77 -7.03 12.86 6.97
N HIS A 78 -6.56 13.77 7.83
CA HIS A 78 -6.16 15.12 7.50
C HIS A 78 -4.62 15.30 7.43
N ASP A 79 -3.86 14.20 7.49
CA ASP A 79 -2.41 14.27 7.31
C ASP A 79 -2.09 14.61 5.84
N GLU A 80 -1.78 15.89 5.59
CA GLU A 80 -1.48 16.39 4.24
C GLU A 80 -0.29 15.70 3.58
N ASN A 81 0.70 15.26 4.38
CA ASN A 81 1.85 14.54 3.83
C ASN A 81 1.41 13.17 3.32
N PHE A 82 0.65 12.43 4.14
CA PHE A 82 0.16 11.11 3.74
C PHE A 82 -0.83 11.18 2.57
N LEU A 83 -1.75 12.15 2.58
CA LEU A 83 -2.65 12.39 1.45
C LEU A 83 -1.88 12.71 0.15
N ASN A 84 -0.78 13.46 0.25
CA ASN A 84 0.08 13.70 -0.89
C ASN A 84 0.78 12.42 -1.39
N ILE A 85 1.21 11.52 -0.50
CA ILE A 85 1.75 10.21 -0.88
C ILE A 85 0.71 9.38 -1.63
N LEU A 86 -0.52 9.27 -1.11
CA LEU A 86 -1.61 8.57 -1.79
C LEU A 86 -1.90 9.16 -3.17
N ARG A 87 -1.91 10.48 -3.31
CA ARG A 87 -2.10 11.14 -4.61
C ARG A 87 -0.98 10.81 -5.60
N LEU A 88 0.27 10.80 -5.13
CA LEU A 88 1.42 10.45 -5.96
C LEU A 88 1.33 8.99 -6.43
N ASP A 89 0.88 8.09 -5.56
CA ASP A 89 0.67 6.66 -5.85
C ASP A 89 -0.43 6.46 -6.90
N THR A 90 -1.63 7.03 -6.67
CA THR A 90 -2.72 7.01 -7.66
C THR A 90 -2.28 7.58 -9.01
N GLU A 91 -1.55 8.70 -9.03
CA GLU A 91 -1.04 9.30 -10.26
C GLU A 91 0.01 8.38 -10.94
N ALA A 92 0.90 7.75 -10.17
CA ALA A 92 1.90 6.83 -10.71
C ALA A 92 1.25 5.60 -11.36
N VAL A 93 0.27 4.97 -10.70
CA VAL A 93 -0.50 3.83 -11.24
C VAL A 93 -1.25 4.23 -12.51
N PHE A 94 -1.91 5.39 -12.50
CA PHE A 94 -2.59 5.90 -13.69
C PHE A 94 -1.62 6.12 -14.86
N LEU A 95 -0.48 6.77 -14.60
CA LEU A 95 0.55 7.02 -15.61
C LEU A 95 1.13 5.70 -16.15
N ALA A 96 1.34 4.69 -15.29
CA ALA A 96 1.79 3.36 -15.70
C ALA A 96 0.82 2.67 -16.68
N GLY A 97 -0.49 2.91 -16.52
CA GLY A 97 -1.53 2.40 -17.39
C GLY A 97 -1.63 3.09 -18.77
N LEU A 98 -1.00 4.26 -18.97
CA LEU A 98 -1.13 5.00 -20.23
C LEU A 98 -0.45 4.27 -21.39
N PRO A 99 -1.06 4.24 -22.60
CA PRO A 99 -0.45 3.61 -23.78
C PRO A 99 0.97 4.13 -24.09
N LYS A 100 1.20 5.44 -23.92
CA LYS A 100 2.53 6.05 -24.11
C LYS A 100 3.56 5.58 -23.09
N THR A 101 3.15 5.30 -21.85
CA THR A 101 4.03 4.75 -20.81
C THR A 101 4.28 3.27 -21.08
N GLN A 102 3.28 2.52 -21.55
CA GLN A 102 3.45 1.11 -21.91
C GLN A 102 4.48 0.91 -23.04
N LEU A 103 4.68 1.89 -23.93
CA LEU A 103 5.76 1.86 -24.93
C LEU A 103 7.17 1.84 -24.30
N TYR A 104 7.35 2.39 -23.09
CA TYR A 104 8.60 2.29 -22.33
C TYR A 104 8.96 0.82 -22.06
N ASN A 105 7.97 -0.02 -21.74
CA ASN A 105 8.19 -1.44 -21.47
C ASN A 105 8.68 -2.21 -22.71
N VAL A 106 8.37 -1.72 -23.91
CA VAL A 106 8.79 -2.34 -25.18
C VAL A 106 10.14 -1.79 -25.65
N PHE A 107 10.37 -0.48 -25.53
CA PHE A 107 11.56 0.21 -26.03
C PHE A 107 12.25 1.07 -24.95
N PRO A 108 12.70 0.49 -23.83
CA PRO A 108 13.18 1.27 -22.68
C PRO A 108 14.39 2.14 -23.01
N HIS A 109 15.33 1.61 -23.80
CA HIS A 109 16.55 2.34 -24.21
C HIS A 109 16.25 3.60 -25.03
N LEU A 110 15.26 3.55 -25.91
CA LEU A 110 14.86 4.71 -26.71
C LEU A 110 14.19 5.78 -25.82
N PHE A 111 13.30 5.34 -24.93
CA PHE A 111 12.55 6.24 -24.07
C PHE A 111 13.39 6.90 -22.98
N ASN A 112 14.58 6.37 -22.65
CA ASN A 112 15.55 7.07 -21.80
C ASN A 112 15.95 8.45 -22.35
N TYR A 113 15.81 8.68 -23.67
CA TYR A 113 16.15 9.94 -24.33
C TYR A 113 14.92 10.77 -24.73
N LEU A 114 13.71 10.22 -24.61
CA LEU A 114 12.48 10.88 -25.03
C LEU A 114 11.69 11.41 -23.83
N PRO A 115 11.16 12.64 -23.87
CA PRO A 115 10.26 13.11 -22.84
C PRO A 115 8.94 12.33 -22.88
N GLY A 116 8.35 12.07 -21.71
CA GLY A 116 7.08 11.36 -21.64
C GLY A 116 6.54 11.13 -20.24
N PRO A 117 5.31 10.59 -20.14
CA PRO A 117 4.63 10.35 -18.86
C PRO A 117 5.42 9.43 -17.91
N HIS A 118 6.27 8.54 -18.44
CA HIS A 118 7.14 7.67 -17.65
C HIS A 118 8.10 8.45 -16.73
N GLN A 119 8.57 9.64 -17.13
CA GLN A 119 9.46 10.46 -16.30
C GLN A 119 8.75 10.98 -15.05
N LYS A 120 7.49 11.42 -15.22
CA LYS A 120 6.63 11.87 -14.12
C LYS A 120 6.27 10.70 -13.20
N MET A 121 5.97 9.53 -13.77
CA MET A 121 5.75 8.29 -13.01
C MET A 121 6.98 7.94 -12.15
N PHE A 122 8.19 7.92 -12.72
CA PHE A 122 9.41 7.67 -11.95
C PHE A 122 9.67 8.74 -10.89
N SER A 123 9.39 10.02 -11.18
CA SER A 123 9.52 11.09 -10.19
C SER A 123 8.54 10.93 -9.03
N ASN A 124 7.33 10.44 -9.28
CA ASN A 124 6.36 10.14 -8.23
C ASN A 124 6.85 8.98 -7.36
N TYR A 125 7.30 7.87 -7.98
CA TYR A 125 7.88 6.75 -7.22
C TYR A 125 9.10 7.15 -6.40
N ALA A 126 9.97 8.03 -6.89
CA ALA A 126 11.10 8.53 -6.13
C ALA A 126 10.66 9.21 -4.82
N LYS A 127 9.63 10.06 -4.86
CA LYS A 127 9.07 10.73 -3.68
C LYS A 127 8.40 9.76 -2.70
N ILE A 128 7.74 8.73 -3.22
CA ILE A 128 7.16 7.68 -2.37
C ILE A 128 8.29 6.90 -1.68
N ILE A 129 9.36 6.55 -2.38
CA ILE A 129 10.54 5.89 -1.80
C ILE A 129 11.18 6.78 -0.72
N GLU A 130 11.28 8.10 -0.92
CA GLU A 130 11.78 9.02 0.11
C GLU A 130 10.93 8.95 1.39
N PHE A 131 9.60 8.91 1.26
CA PHE A 131 8.70 8.72 2.40
C PHE A 131 8.94 7.37 3.10
N LEU A 132 9.06 6.28 2.33
CA LEU A 132 9.35 4.94 2.87
C LEU A 132 10.71 4.87 3.57
N GLN A 133 11.71 5.61 3.10
CA GLN A 133 13.02 5.74 3.75
C GLN A 133 12.91 6.45 5.09
N VAL A 134 12.06 7.48 5.21
CA VAL A 134 11.79 8.15 6.48
C VAL A 134 11.16 7.17 7.48
N GLU A 135 10.15 6.41 7.06
CA GLU A 135 9.53 5.39 7.91
C GLU A 135 10.53 4.31 8.35
N LEU A 136 11.33 3.78 7.41
CA LEU A 136 12.38 2.82 7.72
C LEU A 136 13.41 3.39 8.70
N LYS A 137 13.77 4.67 8.58
CA LYS A 137 14.72 5.31 9.49
C LYS A 137 14.15 5.38 10.91
N LYS A 138 12.89 5.78 11.07
CA LYS A 138 12.20 5.78 12.39
C LYS A 138 12.26 4.40 13.04
N HIS A 139 11.94 3.35 12.28
CA HIS A 139 11.98 1.98 12.80
C HIS A 139 13.37 1.56 13.26
N LYS A 140 14.44 2.00 12.57
CA LYS A 140 15.82 1.70 12.96
C LYS A 140 16.27 2.43 14.24
N GLU A 141 15.66 3.57 14.58
CA GLU A 141 16.06 4.38 15.74
C GLU A 141 15.63 3.72 17.06
N ASP A 142 14.52 2.99 17.07
CA ASP A 142 13.96 2.32 18.25
C ASP A 142 13.75 0.80 18.05
N TRP A 143 14.46 0.21 17.08
CA TRP A 143 14.33 -1.20 16.73
C TRP A 143 14.70 -2.11 17.92
N ASP A 144 13.75 -2.97 18.31
CA ASP A 144 13.95 -4.04 19.28
C ASP A 144 13.83 -5.42 18.61
N PRO A 145 14.95 -6.14 18.38
CA PRO A 145 14.93 -7.47 17.76
C PRO A 145 14.12 -8.51 18.54
N SER A 146 13.87 -8.28 19.84
CA SER A 146 13.12 -9.19 20.70
C SER A 146 11.61 -9.01 20.61
N ASN A 147 11.15 -7.86 20.11
CA ASN A 147 9.74 -7.50 20.03
C ASN A 147 9.44 -6.74 18.71
N PRO A 148 9.49 -7.42 17.55
CA PRO A 148 9.19 -6.78 16.27
C PRO A 148 7.72 -6.32 16.22
N ARG A 149 7.51 -5.06 15.82
CA ARG A 149 6.19 -4.42 15.86
C ARG A 149 5.35 -4.71 14.61
N ASP A 150 6.00 -4.82 13.46
CA ASP A 150 5.38 -4.80 12.14
C ASP A 150 6.28 -5.50 11.09
N TYR A 151 5.91 -5.35 9.81
CA TYR A 151 6.66 -5.91 8.69
C TYR A 151 8.11 -5.41 8.62
N ILE A 152 8.37 -4.12 8.88
CA ILE A 152 9.71 -3.53 8.77
C ILE A 152 10.62 -4.12 9.83
N ASP A 153 10.20 -4.10 11.09
CA ASP A 153 10.99 -4.65 12.20
C ASP A 153 11.28 -6.14 11.99
N SER A 154 10.28 -6.90 11.53
CA SER A 154 10.42 -8.32 11.24
C SER A 154 11.38 -8.57 10.08
N TYR A 155 11.36 -7.71 9.07
CA TYR A 155 12.28 -7.80 7.93
C TYR A 155 13.72 -7.48 8.36
N LEU A 156 13.93 -6.47 9.20
CA LEU A 156 15.25 -6.16 9.78
C LEU A 156 15.80 -7.36 10.56
N LEU A 157 14.95 -8.06 11.33
CA LEU A 157 15.34 -9.28 12.02
C LEU A 157 15.69 -10.43 11.05
N GLU A 158 14.94 -10.60 9.96
CA GLU A 158 15.23 -11.62 8.94
C GLU A 158 16.53 -11.31 8.17
N MET A 159 16.83 -10.03 7.94
CA MET A 159 18.10 -9.59 7.37
C MET A 159 19.29 -10.03 8.23
N GLU A 160 19.20 -9.89 9.56
CA GLU A 160 20.22 -10.36 10.49
C GLU A 160 20.39 -11.88 10.43
N LYS A 161 19.28 -12.63 10.38
CA LYS A 161 19.29 -14.11 10.30
C LYS A 161 19.87 -14.65 9.00
N ARG A 162 19.76 -13.90 7.90
CA ARG A 162 20.14 -14.35 6.55
C ARG A 162 21.41 -13.70 6.01
N LYS A 163 22.27 -13.16 6.89
CA LYS A 163 23.59 -12.62 6.49
C LYS A 163 24.45 -13.62 5.72
N SER A 164 24.29 -14.93 5.96
CA SER A 164 25.00 -15.99 5.24
C SER A 164 24.40 -16.35 3.87
N ASP A 165 23.23 -15.81 3.51
CA ASP A 165 22.55 -16.05 2.23
C ASP A 165 22.16 -14.74 1.52
N PRO A 166 23.14 -14.02 0.93
CA PRO A 166 22.87 -12.78 0.19
C PRO A 166 21.92 -12.97 -1.01
N GLN A 167 21.85 -14.18 -1.58
CA GLN A 167 21.01 -14.48 -2.75
C GLN A 167 19.52 -14.47 -2.44
N ALA A 168 19.14 -14.65 -1.17
CA ALA A 168 17.75 -14.49 -0.73
C ALA A 168 17.27 -13.02 -0.80
N GLY A 169 18.19 -12.06 -0.95
CA GLY A 169 17.85 -10.65 -1.20
C GLY A 169 17.32 -9.88 0.01
N PHE A 170 17.60 -10.33 1.24
CA PHE A 170 17.23 -9.57 2.43
C PHE A 170 18.24 -8.42 2.66
N ASN A 171 17.97 -7.28 2.03
CA ASN A 171 18.72 -6.04 2.15
C ASN A 171 17.77 -4.83 2.17
N ILE A 172 18.31 -3.64 2.46
CA ILE A 172 17.55 -2.40 2.60
C ILE A 172 16.84 -2.01 1.29
N ASP A 173 17.50 -2.15 0.14
CA ASP A 173 16.89 -1.79 -1.14
C ASP A 173 15.69 -2.68 -1.46
N THR A 174 15.81 -3.98 -1.18
CA THR A 174 14.70 -4.93 -1.37
C THR A 174 13.58 -4.70 -0.36
N LEU A 175 13.90 -4.28 0.87
CA LEU A 175 12.90 -3.86 1.86
C LEU A 175 12.11 -2.65 1.38
N LEU A 176 12.76 -1.60 0.88
CA LEU A 176 12.07 -0.42 0.36
C LEU A 176 11.12 -0.77 -0.79
N VAL A 177 11.56 -1.64 -1.72
CA VAL A 177 10.71 -2.13 -2.81
C VAL A 177 9.57 -3.01 -2.28
N ALA A 178 9.81 -3.82 -1.25
CA ALA A 178 8.77 -4.64 -0.63
C ALA A 178 7.71 -3.79 0.10
N MET A 179 8.13 -2.74 0.79
CA MET A 179 7.25 -1.77 1.42
C MET A 179 6.37 -1.07 0.38
N LEU A 180 6.97 -0.61 -0.72
CA LEU A 180 6.23 -0.01 -1.84
C LEU A 180 5.21 -0.99 -2.44
N ASP A 181 5.65 -2.21 -2.79
CA ASP A 181 4.77 -3.23 -3.39
C ASP A 181 3.56 -3.54 -2.49
N LEU A 182 3.77 -3.72 -1.19
CA LEU A 182 2.69 -4.00 -0.24
C LEU A 182 1.75 -2.81 -0.11
N PHE A 183 2.31 -1.61 0.04
CA PHE A 183 1.54 -0.37 0.20
C PHE A 183 0.68 -0.04 -1.04
N GLU A 184 1.27 0.02 -2.23
CA GLU A 184 0.58 0.34 -3.49
C GLU A 184 -0.47 -0.72 -3.82
N ALA A 185 -0.07 -2.01 -3.84
CA ALA A 185 -1.00 -3.09 -4.17
C ALA A 185 -2.13 -3.24 -3.15
N GLY A 186 -1.83 -3.01 -1.87
CA GLY A 186 -2.79 -3.05 -0.78
C GLY A 186 -3.76 -1.86 -0.75
N THR A 187 -3.42 -0.75 -1.41
CA THR A 187 -4.22 0.49 -1.41
C THR A 187 -5.10 0.61 -2.65
N GLU A 188 -4.47 0.81 -3.82
CA GLU A 188 -5.18 1.31 -5.01
C GLU A 188 -6.20 0.33 -5.56
N SER A 189 -5.88 -0.96 -5.55
CA SER A 189 -6.75 -2.01 -6.11
C SER A 189 -8.07 -2.17 -5.33
N ALA A 190 -7.98 -2.22 -4.00
CA ALA A 190 -9.13 -2.37 -3.11
C ALA A 190 -9.94 -1.06 -3.04
N ALA A 191 -9.30 0.10 -2.92
CA ALA A 191 -10.00 1.38 -2.91
C ALA A 191 -10.75 1.65 -4.23
N THR A 192 -10.13 1.34 -5.37
CA THR A 192 -10.79 1.40 -6.69
C THR A 192 -12.00 0.47 -6.74
N THR A 193 -11.87 -0.77 -6.24
CA THR A 193 -12.97 -1.74 -6.21
C THR A 193 -14.14 -1.24 -5.37
N LEU A 194 -13.87 -0.69 -4.18
CA LEU A 194 -14.90 -0.11 -3.32
C LEU A 194 -15.59 1.09 -3.98
N ARG A 195 -14.81 1.96 -4.64
CA ARG A 195 -15.36 3.11 -5.36
C ARG A 195 -16.32 2.69 -6.48
N TRP A 196 -15.94 1.68 -7.26
CA TRP A 196 -16.84 1.09 -8.27
C TRP A 196 -18.05 0.41 -7.63
N GLY A 197 -17.86 -0.27 -6.50
CA GLY A 197 -18.96 -0.84 -5.71
C GLY A 197 -20.00 0.20 -5.33
N LEU A 198 -19.59 1.33 -4.75
CA LEU A 198 -20.47 2.44 -4.41
C LEU A 198 -21.18 3.01 -5.64
N LEU A 199 -20.44 3.23 -6.73
CA LEU A 199 -21.00 3.72 -7.99
C LEU A 199 -22.09 2.79 -8.54
N PHE A 200 -21.85 1.47 -8.51
CA PHE A 200 -22.84 0.50 -8.97
C PHE A 200 -24.03 0.38 -8.04
N MET A 201 -23.86 0.48 -6.71
CA MET A 201 -24.99 0.54 -5.78
C MET A 201 -25.89 1.74 -6.04
N MET A 202 -25.32 2.92 -6.32
CA MET A 202 -26.08 4.11 -6.71
C MET A 202 -26.79 3.95 -8.06
N LYS A 203 -26.17 3.25 -9.02
CA LYS A 203 -26.75 3.00 -10.34
C LYS A 203 -27.89 1.96 -10.31
N TYR A 204 -27.81 1.00 -9.39
CA TYR A 204 -28.75 -0.13 -9.26
C TYR A 204 -29.36 -0.17 -7.85
N PRO A 205 -30.24 0.79 -7.51
CA PRO A 205 -30.77 0.94 -6.15
C PRO A 205 -31.57 -0.27 -5.65
N GLU A 206 -32.13 -1.08 -6.55
CA GLU A 206 -32.78 -2.35 -6.22
C GLU A 206 -31.80 -3.40 -5.67
N ILE A 207 -30.54 -3.39 -6.13
CA ILE A 207 -29.48 -4.24 -5.60
C ILE A 207 -29.03 -3.72 -4.24
N GLN A 208 -28.83 -2.41 -4.11
CA GLN A 208 -28.49 -1.79 -2.81
C GLN A 208 -29.52 -2.14 -1.74
N LYS A 209 -30.82 -2.05 -2.04
CA LYS A 209 -31.90 -2.41 -1.11
C LYS A 209 -31.86 -3.87 -0.68
N LYS A 210 -31.53 -4.79 -1.60
CA LYS A 210 -31.41 -6.21 -1.27
C LYS A 210 -30.24 -6.49 -0.32
N VAL A 211 -29.09 -5.87 -0.58
CA VAL A 211 -27.91 -5.98 0.31
C VAL A 211 -28.21 -5.40 1.68
N GLN A 212 -28.87 -4.24 1.75
CA GLN A 212 -29.27 -3.65 3.03
C GLN A 212 -30.21 -4.58 3.83
N ALA A 213 -31.21 -5.19 3.17
CA ALA A 213 -32.13 -6.12 3.80
C ALA A 213 -31.49 -7.45 4.26
N GLU A 214 -30.30 -7.80 3.77
CA GLU A 214 -29.53 -8.96 4.25
C GLU A 214 -28.66 -8.62 5.47
N ILE A 215 -28.27 -7.35 5.61
CA ILE A 215 -27.45 -6.86 6.72
C ILE A 215 -28.31 -6.52 7.95
N ASP A 216 -29.53 -5.98 7.74
CA ASP A 216 -30.52 -5.63 8.79
C ASP A 216 -31.16 -6.87 9.44
#